data_AF-A0AAU4JPV7-F1
#
_entry.id   AF-A0AAU4JPV7-F1
#
_cell.length_a   1.000
_cell.length_b   1.000
_cell.length_c   1.000
_cell.angle_alpha   90.00
_cell.angle_beta   90.00
_cell.angle_gamma   90.00
#
_symmetry.space_group_name_H-M   'P 1'
#
loop_
_entity.id
_entity.type
_entity.pdbx_description
1 polymer ?
#
loop_
_entity_poly.entity_id
_entity_poly.type
_entity_poly.pdbx_seq_one_letter_code
_entity_poly.pdbx_strand_id
1 'polypeptide(L)'
;MAPATASVDVVTTRLVLIYSDRKAAALAEFFRVLRPGGRISLFGPINRFVMRLRPDDLFGVGSAPVHDLITKVLDVCRGTTEETRRPMTDFDERDIVDWAVTAGFEAVELDYRAQIDVPADPIGDRGALKRVTPNPWSQRTAKRSPPP
;
A
#
# COMPACT_ATOMS: atom_id res chain seq x y z
N MET A 1 13.43 -5.83 21.31
CA MET A 1 13.59 -7.28 21.51
C MET A 1 12.92 -7.98 20.34
N ALA A 2 13.68 -8.74 19.52
CA ALA A 2 13.09 -9.47 18.39
C ALA A 2 12.33 -10.71 18.91
N PRO A 3 11.18 -11.07 18.31
CA PRO A 3 10.47 -12.29 18.67
C PRO A 3 11.34 -13.54 18.48
N ALA A 4 11.19 -14.48 19.41
CA ALA A 4 11.89 -15.76 19.38
C ALA A 4 11.48 -16.59 18.15
N THR A 5 12.36 -17.47 17.70
CA THR A 5 12.08 -18.42 16.60
C THR A 5 10.92 -19.33 16.98
N ALA A 6 10.05 -19.66 16.01
CA ALA A 6 8.90 -20.56 16.20
C ALA A 6 8.02 -20.22 17.42
N SER A 7 7.73 -18.94 17.62
CA SER A 7 7.00 -18.43 18.79
C SER A 7 5.54 -18.07 18.50
N VAL A 8 5.16 -17.86 17.24
CA VAL A 8 3.81 -17.43 16.85
C VAL A 8 3.18 -18.37 15.82
N ASP A 9 1.86 -18.43 15.81
CA ASP A 9 1.10 -19.24 14.83
C ASP A 9 0.74 -18.45 13.57
N VAL A 10 0.58 -17.13 13.71
CA VAL A 10 0.12 -16.24 12.63
C VAL A 10 0.86 -14.91 12.69
N VAL A 11 1.31 -14.42 11.53
CA VAL A 11 1.75 -13.03 11.35
C VAL A 11 0.79 -12.32 10.40
N THR A 12 0.24 -11.19 10.83
CA THR A 12 -0.61 -10.35 9.98
C THR A 12 0.01 -8.98 9.82
N THR A 13 0.05 -8.46 8.59
CA THR A 13 0.39 -7.05 8.38
C THR A 13 -0.62 -6.40 7.45
N ARG A 14 -0.99 -5.16 7.80
CA ARG A 14 -1.88 -4.33 6.99
C ARG A 14 -1.21 -2.99 6.75
N LEU A 15 -0.90 -2.68 5.50
CA LEU A 15 -0.29 -1.41 5.06
C LEU A 15 1.09 -1.09 5.65
N VAL A 16 1.79 -2.03 6.29
CA VAL A 16 3.10 -1.75 6.93
C VAL A 16 4.27 -2.10 6.04
N LEU A 17 4.21 -3.22 5.31
CA LEU A 17 5.34 -3.72 4.52
C LEU A 17 5.78 -2.73 3.42
N ILE A 18 4.86 -1.90 2.93
CA ILE A 18 5.09 -0.88 1.91
C ILE A 18 6.03 0.25 2.36
N TYR A 19 6.33 0.35 3.66
CA TYR A 19 7.24 1.37 4.19
C TYR A 19 8.64 0.80 4.50
N SER A 20 8.89 -0.48 4.22
CA SER A 20 10.16 -1.12 4.50
C SER A 20 11.01 -1.24 3.23
N ASP A 21 12.27 -0.83 3.29
CA ASP A 21 13.26 -1.15 2.25
C ASP A 21 13.73 -2.61 2.31
N ARG A 22 13.42 -3.32 3.39
CA ARG A 22 13.94 -4.67 3.68
C ARG A 22 12.85 -5.73 3.59
N LYS A 23 12.02 -5.66 2.55
CA LYS A 23 10.81 -6.51 2.39
C LYS A 23 11.14 -8.00 2.38
N ALA A 24 12.09 -8.43 1.55
CA ALA A 24 12.53 -9.84 1.52
C ALA A 24 13.03 -10.33 2.89
N ALA A 25 13.84 -9.52 3.59
CA ALA A 25 14.30 -9.84 4.93
C ALA A 25 13.15 -9.87 5.96
N ALA A 26 12.15 -9.01 5.82
CA ALA A 26 10.97 -9.04 6.66
C ALA A 26 10.18 -10.34 6.47
N LEU A 27 10.02 -10.82 5.24
CA LEU A 27 9.36 -12.11 4.99
C LEU A 27 10.16 -13.29 5.54
N ALA A 28 11.50 -13.26 5.43
CA ALA A 28 12.36 -14.26 6.08
C ALA A 28 12.22 -14.25 7.61
N GLU A 29 12.13 -13.07 8.22
CA GLU A 29 11.86 -12.95 9.66
C GLU A 29 10.47 -13.44 10.04
N PHE A 30 9.45 -13.18 9.21
CA PHE A 30 8.11 -13.73 9.42
C PHE A 30 8.13 -15.25 9.41
N PHE A 31 8.83 -15.86 8.45
CA PHE A 31 8.99 -17.31 8.41
C PHE A 31 9.70 -17.85 9.66
N ARG A 32 10.82 -17.23 10.07
CA ARG A 32 11.60 -17.66 11.24
C ARG A 32 10.77 -17.68 12.53
N VAL A 33 9.89 -16.71 12.73
CA VAL A 33 9.12 -16.58 13.99
C VAL A 33 7.90 -17.50 14.01
N LEU A 34 7.46 -18.01 12.86
CA LEU A 34 6.32 -18.92 12.78
C LEU A 34 6.68 -20.31 13.26
N ARG A 35 5.75 -20.93 13.99
CA ARG A 35 5.78 -22.37 14.26
C ARG A 35 5.60 -23.16 12.96
N PRO A 36 6.01 -24.44 12.92
CA PRO A 36 5.65 -25.33 11.81
C PRO A 36 4.13 -25.30 11.55
N GLY A 37 3.73 -25.09 10.29
CA GLY A 37 2.33 -24.92 9.90
C GLY A 37 1.72 -23.54 10.20
N GLY A 38 2.51 -22.60 10.71
CA GLY A 38 2.11 -21.20 10.88
C GLY A 38 1.89 -20.50 9.53
N ARG A 39 1.15 -19.39 9.54
CA ARG A 39 0.73 -18.69 8.32
C ARG A 39 0.96 -17.19 8.38
N ILE A 40 1.10 -16.58 7.21
CA ILE A 40 1.10 -15.12 7.05
C ILE A 40 -0.16 -14.63 6.35
N SER A 41 -0.61 -13.43 6.69
CA SER A 41 -1.64 -12.70 5.94
C SER A 41 -1.18 -11.26 5.74
N LEU A 42 -1.00 -10.87 4.49
CA LEU A 42 -0.53 -9.54 4.10
C LEU A 42 -1.65 -8.81 3.34
N PHE A 43 -1.88 -7.55 3.68
CA PHE A 43 -2.81 -6.69 2.94
C PHE A 43 -2.20 -5.32 2.70
N GLY A 44 -2.12 -4.90 1.44
CA GLY A 44 -1.67 -3.55 1.11
C GLY A 44 -1.79 -3.19 -0.36
N PRO A 45 -1.57 -1.91 -0.69
CA PRO A 45 -1.60 -1.44 -2.07
C PRO A 45 -0.31 -1.84 -2.80
N ILE A 46 -0.44 -1.98 -4.12
CA ILE A 46 0.68 -2.00 -5.05
C ILE A 46 0.77 -0.63 -5.71
N ASN A 47 1.46 0.33 -5.07
CA ASN A 47 1.47 1.71 -5.57
C ASN A 47 2.17 1.83 -6.93
N ARG A 48 3.11 0.93 -7.24
CA ARG A 48 3.81 0.87 -8.53
C ARG A 48 2.86 0.78 -9.72
N PHE A 49 1.74 0.07 -9.57
CA PHE A 49 0.71 -0.02 -10.61
C PHE A 49 0.16 1.36 -10.98
N VAL A 50 -0.31 2.13 -10.00
CA VAL A 50 -0.89 3.46 -10.23
C VAL A 50 0.17 4.45 -10.71
N MET A 51 1.37 4.45 -10.11
CA MET A 51 2.44 5.39 -10.49
C MET A 51 2.93 5.18 -11.92
N ARG A 52 2.92 3.95 -12.44
CA ARG A 52 3.24 3.68 -13.85
C ARG A 52 2.18 4.20 -14.82
N LEU A 53 0.90 4.12 -14.43
CA LEU A 53 -0.21 4.54 -15.28
C LEU A 53 -0.49 6.05 -15.22
N ARG A 54 -0.18 6.67 -14.08
CA ARG A 54 -0.46 8.07 -13.77
C ARG A 54 0.74 8.66 -12.99
N PRO A 55 1.88 8.92 -13.65
CA PRO A 55 3.10 9.37 -12.98
C PRO A 55 2.97 10.76 -12.32
N ASP A 56 2.11 11.62 -12.88
CA ASP A 56 1.85 12.97 -12.35
C ASP A 56 0.64 13.02 -11.40
N ASP A 57 0.03 11.87 -11.12
CA ASP A 57 -1.10 11.81 -10.18
C ASP A 57 -0.62 11.63 -8.75
N LEU A 58 -0.81 12.67 -7.94
CA LEU A 58 -0.52 12.64 -6.52
C LEU A 58 -1.62 11.86 -5.76
N PHE A 59 -1.65 10.54 -5.94
CA PHE A 59 -2.61 9.63 -5.28
C PHE A 59 -4.09 10.02 -5.49
N GLY A 60 -4.47 10.37 -6.71
CA GLY A 60 -5.84 10.71 -7.10
C GLY A 60 -6.19 12.20 -6.99
N VAL A 61 -5.19 13.08 -6.81
CA VAL A 61 -5.38 14.54 -6.72
C VAL A 61 -4.87 15.25 -7.98
N GLY A 62 -4.13 14.58 -8.85
CA GLY A 62 -3.44 15.20 -9.99
C GLY A 62 -4.35 15.89 -11.00
N SER A 63 -5.63 15.51 -11.12
CA SER A 63 -6.60 16.14 -12.03
C SER A 63 -7.38 17.30 -11.43
N ALA A 64 -7.05 17.75 -10.21
CA ALA A 64 -7.75 18.85 -9.57
C ALA A 64 -7.52 20.19 -10.33
N PRO A 65 -8.45 21.18 -10.23
CA PRO A 65 -8.28 22.52 -10.81
C PRO A 65 -7.04 23.29 -10.34
N VAL A 66 -6.33 22.74 -9.35
CA VAL A 66 -5.07 23.25 -8.77
C VAL A 66 -3.84 22.48 -9.29
N HIS A 67 -3.94 21.86 -10.47
CA HIS A 67 -2.88 21.04 -11.06
C HIS A 67 -1.53 21.78 -11.10
N ASP A 68 -1.53 23.07 -11.40
CA ASP A 68 -0.32 23.91 -11.42
C ASP A 68 0.40 23.98 -10.06
N LEU A 69 -0.36 24.03 -8.96
CA LEU A 69 0.18 23.97 -7.60
C LEU A 69 0.70 22.57 -7.27
N ILE A 70 0.01 21.53 -7.74
CA ILE A 70 0.45 20.14 -7.57
C ILE A 70 1.77 19.91 -8.29
N THR A 71 1.91 20.40 -9.53
CA THR A 71 3.16 20.33 -10.29
C THR A 71 4.31 21.00 -9.54
N LYS A 72 4.11 22.22 -8.99
CA LYS A 72 5.14 22.92 -8.20
C LYS A 72 5.55 22.15 -6.95
N VAL A 73 4.61 21.54 -6.25
CA VAL A 73 4.90 20.69 -5.08
C VAL A 73 5.68 19.45 -5.51
N LEU A 74 5.26 18.79 -6.59
CA LEU A 74 5.96 17.62 -7.14
C LEU A 74 7.39 17.97 -7.55
N ASP A 75 7.62 19.10 -8.20
CA ASP A 75 8.96 19.57 -8.59
C ASP A 75 9.91 19.71 -7.39
N VAL A 76 9.44 20.34 -6.31
CA VAL A 76 10.22 20.48 -5.07
C VAL A 76 10.42 19.13 -4.39
N CYS A 77 9.40 18.27 -4.38
CA CYS A 77 9.47 16.97 -3.72
C CYS A 77 10.33 15.97 -4.49
N ARG A 78 10.42 16.01 -5.83
CA ARG A 78 11.14 15.02 -6.63
C ARG A 78 12.60 14.80 -6.20
N GLY A 79 13.31 15.85 -5.79
CA GLY A 79 14.72 15.76 -5.39
C GLY A 79 14.97 15.22 -3.97
N THR A 80 14.05 15.47 -3.02
CA THR A 80 14.21 15.11 -1.59
C THR A 80 13.42 13.86 -1.21
N THR A 81 12.42 13.49 -2.01
CA THR A 81 11.36 12.57 -1.60
C THR A 81 11.38 11.23 -2.36
N GLU A 82 12.24 11.11 -3.38
CA GLU A 82 12.40 9.86 -4.15
C GLU A 82 12.91 8.72 -3.26
N GLU A 83 13.96 8.92 -2.47
CA GLU A 83 14.48 7.91 -1.56
C GLU A 83 13.47 7.54 -0.46
N THR A 84 12.67 8.52 0.00
CA THR A 84 11.61 8.29 1.00
C THR A 84 10.39 7.55 0.41
N ARG A 85 10.05 7.77 -0.87
CA ARG A 85 8.94 7.11 -1.56
C ARG A 85 9.31 5.77 -2.16
N ARG A 86 10.59 5.55 -2.45
CA ARG A 86 11.11 4.32 -3.06
C ARG A 86 10.55 3.04 -2.41
N PRO A 87 10.60 2.84 -1.08
CA PRO A 87 10.04 1.62 -0.49
C PRO A 87 8.54 1.43 -0.76
N MET A 88 7.78 2.49 -1.04
CA MET A 88 6.37 2.39 -1.37
C MET A 88 6.09 2.01 -2.82
N THR A 89 7.06 2.15 -3.74
CA THR A 89 6.87 2.03 -5.20
C THR A 89 7.87 1.09 -5.89
N ASP A 90 8.88 0.60 -5.18
CA ASP A 90 9.97 -0.22 -5.72
C ASP A 90 9.59 -1.68 -5.99
N PHE A 91 8.36 -2.09 -5.69
CA PHE A 91 7.88 -3.46 -5.80
C PHE A 91 6.50 -3.55 -6.49
N ASP A 92 6.22 -4.70 -7.08
CA ASP A 92 4.88 -5.12 -7.50
C ASP A 92 4.42 -6.41 -6.80
N GLU A 93 3.27 -6.95 -7.22
CA GLU A 93 2.68 -8.14 -6.62
C GLU A 93 3.54 -9.40 -6.80
N ARG A 94 4.32 -9.49 -7.88
CA ARG A 94 5.17 -10.65 -8.17
C ARG A 94 6.36 -10.68 -7.24
N ASP A 95 6.96 -9.52 -6.98
CA ASP A 95 8.05 -9.40 -6.01
C ASP A 95 7.66 -9.95 -4.63
N ILE A 96 6.42 -9.68 -4.17
CA ILE A 96 5.92 -10.20 -2.90
C ILE A 96 5.83 -11.73 -2.91
N VAL A 97 5.29 -12.30 -3.99
CA VAL A 97 5.17 -13.77 -4.16
C VAL A 97 6.56 -14.39 -4.17
N ASP A 98 7.49 -13.83 -4.96
CA ASP A 98 8.86 -14.33 -5.08
C ASP A 98 9.59 -14.29 -3.73
N TRP A 99 9.44 -13.21 -2.96
CA TRP A 99 10.02 -13.12 -1.62
C TRP A 99 9.39 -14.10 -0.64
N ALA A 100 8.09 -14.37 -0.74
CA ALA A 100 7.42 -15.35 0.12
C ALA A 100 7.91 -16.77 -0.19
N VAL A 101 7.96 -17.15 -1.46
CA VAL A 101 8.50 -18.45 -1.89
C VAL A 101 9.96 -18.58 -1.47
N THR A 102 10.78 -17.55 -1.70
CA THR A 102 12.20 -17.53 -1.31
C THR A 102 12.39 -17.68 0.20
N ALA A 103 11.49 -17.12 1.00
CA ALA A 103 11.53 -17.23 2.46
C ALA A 103 11.15 -18.65 2.97
N GLY A 104 10.58 -19.51 2.12
CA GLY A 104 10.20 -20.88 2.45
C GLY A 104 8.69 -21.12 2.57
N PHE A 105 7.84 -20.16 2.20
CA PHE A 105 6.39 -20.39 2.16
C PHE A 105 6.02 -21.21 0.91
N GLU A 106 5.40 -22.37 1.11
CA GLU A 106 5.05 -23.31 0.02
C GLU A 106 3.66 -23.05 -0.59
N ALA A 107 2.68 -22.70 0.25
CA ALA A 107 1.31 -22.41 -0.17
C ALA A 107 1.07 -20.89 -0.18
N VAL A 108 1.32 -20.25 -1.32
CA VAL A 108 1.15 -18.81 -1.52
C VAL A 108 -0.10 -18.54 -2.36
N GLU A 109 -1.06 -17.83 -1.78
CA GLU A 109 -2.26 -17.35 -2.47
C GLU A 109 -2.24 -15.82 -2.55
N LEU A 110 -2.61 -15.27 -3.71
CA LEU A 110 -2.67 -13.84 -3.96
C LEU A 110 -4.03 -13.46 -4.57
N ASP A 111 -4.77 -12.60 -3.88
CA ASP A 111 -5.87 -11.83 -4.46
C ASP A 111 -5.34 -10.44 -4.85
N TYR A 112 -5.38 -10.14 -6.15
CA TYR A 112 -4.93 -8.88 -6.69
C TYR A 112 -6.04 -8.20 -7.49
N ARG A 113 -6.48 -7.03 -7.00
CA ARG A 113 -7.47 -6.19 -7.67
C ARG A 113 -6.89 -4.84 -8.02
N ALA A 114 -6.89 -4.55 -9.32
CA ALA A 114 -6.45 -3.29 -9.89
C ALA A 114 -7.54 -2.70 -10.79
N GLN A 115 -7.85 -1.41 -10.61
CA GLN A 115 -8.90 -0.72 -11.35
C GLN A 115 -8.46 0.70 -11.69
N ILE A 116 -8.90 1.19 -12.85
CA ILE A 116 -8.60 2.53 -13.37
C ILE A 116 -9.93 3.23 -13.66
N ASP A 117 -10.01 4.54 -13.40
CA ASP A 117 -11.19 5.38 -13.69
C ASP A 117 -12.49 4.87 -13.04
N VAL A 118 -12.39 4.29 -11.84
CA VAL A 118 -13.54 3.91 -11.03
C VAL A 118 -14.23 5.17 -10.50
N PRO A 119 -15.52 5.40 -10.80
CA PRO A 119 -16.26 6.53 -10.25
C PRO A 119 -16.23 6.49 -8.72
N ALA A 120 -15.89 7.62 -8.12
CA ALA A 120 -15.92 7.82 -6.67
C ALA A 120 -16.77 9.04 -6.35
N ASP A 121 -17.41 9.02 -5.19
CA ASP A 121 -18.14 10.19 -4.70
C ASP A 121 -17.19 11.40 -4.63
N PRO A 122 -17.57 12.55 -5.21
CA PRO A 122 -16.74 13.74 -5.14
C PRO A 122 -16.55 14.17 -3.68
N ILE A 123 -15.34 14.61 -3.35
CA ILE A 123 -15.02 15.11 -2.02
C ILE A 123 -15.67 16.49 -1.87
N GLY A 124 -16.80 16.54 -1.15
CA GLY A 124 -17.66 17.72 -1.09
C GLY A 124 -17.04 18.95 -0.40
N ASP A 125 -16.08 18.78 0.52
CA ASP A 125 -15.42 19.89 1.19
C ASP A 125 -14.00 19.55 1.71
N ARG A 126 -13.24 20.59 2.07
CA ARG A 126 -11.85 20.47 2.59
C ARG A 126 -11.77 19.67 3.90
N GLY A 127 -12.78 19.77 4.75
CA GLY A 127 -12.87 18.99 5.99
C GLY A 127 -13.05 17.50 5.70
N ALA A 128 -13.85 17.14 4.70
CA ALA A 128 -14.00 15.79 4.20
C ALA A 128 -12.67 15.26 3.64
N LEU A 129 -11.97 16.07 2.83
CA LEU A 129 -10.64 15.71 2.30
C LEU A 129 -9.65 15.33 3.41
N LYS A 130 -9.58 16.14 4.48
CA LYS A 130 -8.69 15.88 5.62
C LYS A 130 -9.04 14.61 6.41
N ARG A 131 -10.28 14.11 6.29
CA ARG A 131 -10.76 12.89 6.94
C ARG A 131 -10.59 11.65 6.06
N VAL A 132 -10.22 11.81 4.80
CA VAL A 132 -9.92 10.68 3.90
C VAL A 132 -8.53 10.16 4.22
N THR A 133 -8.43 8.89 4.60
CA THR A 133 -7.14 8.20 4.59
C THR A 133 -6.63 8.10 3.16
N PRO A 134 -5.40 8.53 2.85
CA PRO A 134 -4.88 8.59 1.48
C PRO A 134 -4.63 7.21 0.83
N ASN A 135 -5.16 6.11 1.39
CA ASN A 135 -4.98 4.78 0.81
C ASN A 135 -6.16 4.40 -0.12
N PRO A 136 -5.88 3.69 -1.23
CA PRO A 136 -6.88 3.36 -2.27
C PRO A 136 -8.04 2.47 -1.80
N TRP A 137 -7.88 1.75 -0.67
CA TRP A 137 -8.87 0.83 -0.12
C TRP A 137 -9.59 1.36 1.13
N SER A 138 -9.38 2.63 1.49
CA SER A 138 -10.33 3.31 2.35
C SER A 138 -11.60 3.42 1.52
N GLN A 139 -12.57 2.55 1.80
CA GLN A 139 -13.80 2.52 1.04
C GLN A 139 -14.37 3.94 1.04
N ARG A 140 -14.38 4.57 -0.14
CA ARG A 140 -15.10 5.82 -0.40
C ARG A 140 -16.58 5.47 -0.47
N THR A 141 -17.12 5.00 0.65
CA THR A 141 -18.55 4.77 0.84
C THR A 141 -19.06 5.95 1.64
N ALA A 142 -19.77 6.86 0.98
CA ALA A 142 -20.67 7.75 1.69
C ALA A 142 -21.59 6.88 2.56
N LYS A 143 -21.54 7.07 3.88
CA LYS A 143 -22.55 6.49 4.77
C LYS A 143 -23.88 7.11 4.40
N ARG A 144 -24.87 6.27 4.08
CA ARG A 144 -26.27 6.65 3.92
C ARG A 144 -26.75 7.35 5.21
N SER A 145 -27.15 8.63 5.12
CA SER A 145 -27.91 9.28 6.19
C SER A 145 -29.29 8.62 6.30
N PRO A 146 -29.83 8.42 7.53
CA PRO A 146 -31.20 7.93 7.67
C PRO A 146 -32.21 8.94 7.11
N PRO A 147 -33.37 8.48 6.60
CA PRO A 147 -34.41 9.36 6.04
C PRO A 147 -34.99 10.31 7.11
N PRO A 148 -35.65 11.41 6.67
CA PRO A 148 -36.00 12.55 7.53
C PRO A 148 -36.88 12.23 8.73
#